data_AF-A0A8R7P9E6-F1
#
_entry.id   AF-A0A8R7P9E6-F1
#
_cell.length_a   1.000
_cell.length_b   1.000
_cell.length_c   1.000
_cell.angle_alpha   90.00
_cell.angle_beta   90.00
_cell.angle_gamma   90.00
#
_symmetry.space_group_name_H-M   'P 1'
#
loop_
_entity.id
_entity.type
_entity.pdbx_description
1 polymer ?
#
loop_
_entity_poly.entity_id
_entity_poly.type
_entity_poly.pdbx_seq_one_letter_code
_entity_poly.pdbx_strand_id
1 'polypeptide(L)'
;MVMCEHGQPAKRHVCFSGISTGRRFLACGLDEASSCGVVQWVDEEWPEHLQNALHKLWLLYEDCQRANRMACLEHASLVHNLTSQKNKLQETYEKLVEDVNNLLDTQDNIPKENEVQQGEHEEITPPLDNNISALKEQLGAMDAENKELKQKVDQLRSIQVAQGNVIRNLKFAHLKEKEKLSTERRNLEFHIADLVKASDKNKRKLKDIKDICDEE
;
A
#
# COMPACT_ATOMS: atom_id res chain seq x y z
N MET A 1 -24.33 -40.07 -7.34
CA MET A 1 -24.08 -38.90 -8.21
C MET A 1 -24.88 -37.74 -7.64
N VAL A 2 -24.22 -36.64 -7.27
CA VAL A 2 -24.92 -35.47 -6.70
C VAL A 2 -25.61 -34.74 -7.85
N MET A 3 -26.90 -34.52 -7.71
CA MET A 3 -27.72 -33.82 -8.70
C MET A 3 -28.00 -32.41 -8.22
N CYS A 4 -27.92 -31.44 -9.12
CA CYS A 4 -28.41 -30.09 -8.85
C CYS A 4 -29.92 -30.02 -9.03
N GLU A 5 -30.55 -28.94 -8.56
CA GLU A 5 -32.00 -28.75 -8.66
C GLU A 5 -32.50 -28.62 -10.11
N HIS A 6 -31.59 -28.32 -11.05
CA HIS A 6 -31.86 -28.32 -12.50
C HIS A 6 -31.83 -29.72 -13.13
N GLY A 7 -31.70 -30.78 -12.33
CA GLY A 7 -31.65 -32.16 -12.83
C GLY A 7 -30.35 -32.51 -13.56
N GLN A 8 -29.29 -31.71 -13.41
CA GLN A 8 -27.97 -31.96 -13.99
C GLN A 8 -26.98 -32.49 -12.93
N PRO A 9 -25.96 -33.27 -13.32
CA PRO A 9 -24.93 -33.71 -12.39
C PRO A 9 -24.08 -32.53 -11.90
N ALA A 10 -23.80 -32.50 -10.60
CA ALA A 10 -22.94 -31.49 -9.99
C ALA A 10 -21.49 -31.62 -10.48
N LYS A 11 -20.83 -30.48 -10.74
CA LYS A 11 -19.43 -30.40 -11.17
C LYS A 11 -18.51 -30.19 -9.97
N ARG A 12 -17.24 -30.57 -10.10
CA ARG A 12 -16.22 -30.35 -9.06
C ARG A 12 -15.64 -28.95 -9.19
N HIS A 13 -15.53 -28.27 -8.04
CA HIS A 13 -14.96 -26.94 -7.89
C HIS A 13 -13.97 -26.92 -6.72
N VAL A 14 -13.14 -25.88 -6.68
CA VAL A 14 -12.22 -25.59 -5.58
C VAL A 14 -12.59 -24.22 -5.02
N CYS A 15 -12.63 -24.10 -3.69
CA CYS A 15 -12.91 -22.84 -3.03
C CYS A 15 -11.67 -21.94 -3.06
N PHE A 16 -11.84 -20.70 -3.48
CA PHE A 16 -10.77 -19.69 -3.54
C PHE A 16 -11.01 -18.52 -2.59
N SER A 17 -11.77 -18.72 -1.52
CA SER A 17 -12.10 -17.65 -0.58
C SER A 17 -12.17 -18.14 0.87
N GLY A 18 -11.74 -17.27 1.79
CA GLY A 18 -11.85 -17.45 3.23
C GLY A 18 -11.15 -18.69 3.77
N ILE A 19 -11.66 -19.19 4.91
CA ILE A 19 -11.08 -20.32 5.64
C ILE A 19 -11.20 -21.66 4.92
N SER A 20 -12.01 -21.75 3.86
CA SER A 20 -12.16 -22.97 3.05
C SER A 20 -11.29 -22.97 1.80
N THR A 21 -10.40 -21.98 1.64
CA THR A 21 -9.50 -21.89 0.49
C THR A 21 -8.76 -23.21 0.27
N GLY A 22 -8.78 -23.69 -0.98
CA GLY A 22 -8.18 -24.95 -1.40
C GLY A 22 -9.07 -26.19 -1.23
N ARG A 23 -10.19 -26.12 -0.50
CA ARG A 23 -11.12 -27.26 -0.34
C ARG A 23 -11.94 -27.50 -1.60
N ARG A 24 -12.24 -28.77 -1.87
CA ARG A 24 -13.05 -29.19 -3.03
C ARG A 24 -14.51 -29.36 -2.66
N PHE A 25 -15.39 -28.91 -3.54
CA PHE A 25 -16.83 -29.07 -3.40
C PHE A 25 -17.49 -29.43 -4.74
N LEU A 26 -18.65 -30.05 -4.67
CA LEU A 26 -19.54 -30.29 -5.79
C LEU A 26 -20.59 -29.18 -5.81
N ALA A 27 -20.79 -28.54 -6.96
CA ALA A 27 -21.80 -27.51 -7.13
C ALA A 27 -22.48 -27.56 -8.50
N CYS A 28 -23.54 -26.76 -8.65
CA CYS A 28 -24.20 -26.58 -9.93
C CYS A 28 -23.18 -26.11 -10.99
N GLY A 29 -23.23 -26.71 -12.17
CA GLY A 29 -22.31 -26.38 -13.26
C GLY A 29 -22.71 -25.17 -14.11
N LEU A 30 -23.74 -24.42 -13.69
CA LEU A 30 -24.19 -23.16 -14.28
C LEU A 30 -23.46 -21.98 -13.65
N ASP A 31 -23.45 -20.85 -14.34
CA ASP A 31 -22.81 -19.61 -13.87
C ASP A 31 -23.43 -19.11 -12.56
N GLU A 32 -22.69 -18.29 -11.80
CA GLU A 32 -23.11 -17.83 -10.45
C GLU A 32 -24.52 -17.23 -10.43
N ALA A 33 -24.94 -16.52 -11.48
CA ALA A 33 -26.27 -15.93 -11.59
C ALA A 33 -27.41 -16.93 -11.83
N SER A 34 -27.12 -18.14 -12.29
CA SER A 34 -28.10 -19.18 -12.62
C SER A 34 -27.85 -20.49 -11.87
N SER A 35 -26.93 -20.49 -10.91
CA SER A 35 -26.66 -21.62 -10.04
C SER A 35 -27.80 -21.79 -9.05
N CYS A 36 -28.26 -23.03 -8.84
CA CYS A 36 -29.26 -23.32 -7.81
C CYS A 36 -28.67 -23.33 -6.39
N GLY A 37 -27.41 -22.92 -6.20
CA GLY A 37 -26.77 -22.83 -4.89
C GLY A 37 -26.46 -24.17 -4.22
N VAL A 38 -26.69 -25.31 -4.88
CA VAL A 38 -26.31 -26.63 -4.33
C VAL A 38 -24.79 -26.67 -4.11
N VAL A 39 -24.37 -27.01 -2.89
CA VAL A 39 -22.96 -27.16 -2.53
C VAL A 39 -22.82 -28.38 -1.62
N GLN A 40 -21.92 -29.29 -1.99
CA GLN A 40 -21.54 -30.42 -1.15
C GLN A 40 -20.02 -30.53 -1.08
N TRP A 41 -19.47 -30.45 0.13
CA TRP A 41 -18.02 -30.60 0.34
C TRP A 41 -17.56 -32.03 0.10
N VAL A 42 -16.44 -32.16 -0.62
CA VAL A 42 -15.79 -33.46 -0.89
C VAL A 42 -14.80 -33.79 0.22
N ASP A 43 -14.13 -32.77 0.75
CA ASP A 43 -13.09 -32.89 1.76
C ASP A 43 -13.62 -32.50 3.14
N GLU A 44 -13.04 -33.08 4.19
CA GLU A 44 -13.29 -32.64 5.57
C GLU A 44 -12.93 -31.16 5.75
N GLU A 45 -13.47 -30.57 6.82
CA GLU A 45 -13.08 -29.21 7.19
C GLU A 45 -11.59 -29.17 7.53
N TRP A 46 -10.96 -28.05 7.19
CA TRP A 46 -9.58 -27.87 7.60
C TRP A 46 -9.50 -27.91 9.13
N PRO A 47 -8.46 -28.52 9.71
CA PRO A 47 -8.20 -28.37 11.13
C PRO A 47 -8.10 -26.89 11.52
N GLU A 48 -8.49 -26.56 12.75
CA GLU A 48 -8.60 -25.17 13.23
C GLU A 48 -7.33 -24.34 12.99
N HIS A 49 -6.15 -24.94 13.18
CA HIS A 49 -4.87 -24.24 12.95
C HIS A 49 -4.70 -23.79 11.49
N LEU A 50 -5.20 -24.57 10.53
CA LEU A 50 -5.13 -24.25 9.11
C LEU A 50 -6.22 -23.24 8.73
N GLN A 51 -7.44 -23.35 9.28
CA GLN A 51 -8.47 -22.32 9.13
C GLN A 51 -7.96 -20.96 9.62
N ASN A 52 -7.31 -20.93 10.79
CA ASN A 52 -6.71 -19.73 11.36
C ASN A 52 -5.57 -19.17 10.50
N ALA A 53 -4.74 -20.03 9.91
CA ALA A 53 -3.69 -19.60 8.98
C ALA A 53 -4.28 -18.97 7.71
N LEU A 54 -5.29 -19.61 7.11
CA LEU A 54 -5.99 -19.10 5.94
C LEU A 54 -6.70 -17.78 6.23
N HIS A 55 -7.38 -17.66 7.37
CA HIS A 55 -8.01 -16.41 7.80
C HIS A 55 -7.00 -15.27 7.87
N LYS A 56 -5.83 -15.49 8.51
CA LYS A 56 -4.77 -14.49 8.59
C LYS A 56 -4.21 -14.10 7.23
N LEU A 57 -4.04 -15.07 6.32
CA LEU A 57 -3.59 -14.80 4.95
C LEU A 57 -4.60 -13.92 4.19
N TRP A 58 -5.90 -14.16 4.35
CA TRP A 58 -6.94 -13.33 3.75
C TRP A 58 -6.97 -11.92 4.32
N LEU A 59 -6.85 -11.75 5.63
CA LEU A 59 -6.73 -10.42 6.25
C LEU A 59 -5.53 -9.65 5.68
N LEU A 60 -4.36 -10.28 5.60
CA LEU A 60 -3.17 -9.67 5.01
C LEU A 60 -3.36 -9.32 3.52
N TYR A 61 -4.03 -10.17 2.76
CA TYR A 61 -4.33 -9.92 1.36
C TYR A 61 -5.27 -8.72 1.18
N GLU A 62 -6.34 -8.63 1.98
CA GLU A 62 -7.29 -7.52 1.95
C GLU A 62 -6.63 -6.19 2.37
N ASP A 63 -5.80 -6.22 3.41
CA ASP A 63 -5.03 -5.06 3.85
C ASP A 63 -4.05 -4.60 2.77
N CYS A 64 -3.32 -5.53 2.15
CA CYS A 64 -2.41 -5.23 1.05
C CYS A 64 -3.16 -4.66 -0.15
N GLN A 65 -4.30 -5.24 -0.53
CA GLN A 65 -5.15 -4.70 -1.60
C GLN A 65 -5.62 -3.28 -1.29
N ARG A 66 -6.04 -3.00 -0.05
CA ARG A 66 -6.48 -1.66 0.35
C ARG A 66 -5.33 -0.66 0.29
N ALA A 67 -4.16 -1.03 0.80
CA ALA A 67 -2.97 -0.19 0.75
C ALA A 67 -2.54 0.11 -0.70
N ASN A 68 -2.57 -0.88 -1.58
CA ASN A 68 -2.26 -0.70 -3.00
C ASN A 68 -3.26 0.25 -3.68
N ARG A 69 -4.56 0.11 -3.41
CA ARG A 69 -5.58 1.04 -3.97
C ARG A 69 -5.33 2.47 -3.50
N MET A 70 -5.02 2.67 -2.23
CA MET A 70 -4.68 3.98 -1.67
C MET A 70 -3.45 4.57 -2.37
N ALA A 71 -2.37 3.81 -2.48
CA ALA A 71 -1.14 4.26 -3.14
C ALA A 71 -1.36 4.58 -4.62
N CYS A 72 -2.17 3.80 -5.34
CA CYS A 72 -2.55 4.10 -6.72
C CYS A 72 -3.33 5.42 -6.84
N LEU A 73 -4.25 5.70 -5.92
CA LEU A 73 -4.99 6.96 -5.90
C LEU A 73 -4.08 8.16 -5.61
N GLU A 74 -3.19 8.03 -4.63
CA GLU A 74 -2.19 9.07 -4.32
C GLU A 74 -1.26 9.34 -5.51
N HIS A 75 -0.77 8.28 -6.15
CA HIS A 75 0.06 8.39 -7.35
C HIS A 75 -0.69 9.05 -8.50
N ALA A 76 -1.95 8.68 -8.75
CA ALA A 76 -2.78 9.31 -9.78
C ALA A 76 -3.00 10.80 -9.50
N SER A 77 -3.25 11.17 -8.25
CA SER A 77 -3.39 12.57 -7.82
C SER A 77 -2.10 13.36 -8.04
N LEU A 78 -0.95 12.80 -7.67
CA LEU A 78 0.36 13.41 -7.88
C LEU A 78 0.65 13.62 -9.37
N VAL A 79 0.42 12.61 -10.21
CA VAL A 79 0.61 12.70 -11.66
C VAL A 79 -0.29 13.78 -12.25
N HIS A 80 -1.56 13.86 -11.84
CA HIS A 80 -2.47 14.90 -12.30
C HIS A 80 -1.97 16.30 -11.92
N ASN A 81 -1.54 16.50 -10.67
CA ASN A 81 -1.00 17.78 -10.21
C ASN A 81 0.26 18.19 -11.00
N LEU A 82 1.22 17.28 -11.16
CA LEU A 82 2.44 17.52 -11.92
C LEU A 82 2.14 17.80 -13.40
N THR A 83 1.16 17.12 -13.98
CA THR A 83 0.71 17.37 -15.36
C THR A 83 0.11 18.78 -15.48
N SER A 84 -0.71 19.20 -14.52
CA SER A 84 -1.26 20.57 -14.49
C SER A 84 -0.16 21.63 -14.39
N GLN A 85 0.83 21.44 -13.51
CA GLN A 85 1.97 22.35 -13.39
C GLN A 85 2.81 22.39 -14.68
N LYS A 86 3.07 21.23 -15.30
CA LYS A 86 3.77 21.14 -16.58
C LYS A 86 3.04 21.94 -17.68
N ASN A 87 1.72 21.79 -17.78
CA ASN A 87 0.93 22.50 -18.79
C ASN A 87 0.97 24.02 -18.57
N LYS A 88 0.85 24.49 -17.32
CA LYS A 88 0.99 25.92 -17.01
C LYS A 88 2.36 26.45 -17.40
N LEU A 89 3.43 25.71 -17.09
CA LEU A 89 4.79 26.11 -17.45
C LEU A 89 4.98 26.13 -18.98
N GLN A 90 4.39 25.16 -19.68
CA GLN A 90 4.40 25.09 -21.14
C GLN A 90 3.71 26.33 -21.75
N GLU A 91 2.53 26.71 -21.27
CA GLU A 91 1.83 27.93 -21.72
C GLU A 91 2.67 29.19 -21.49
N THR A 92 3.33 29.32 -20.33
CA THR A 92 4.21 30.47 -20.06
C THR A 92 5.45 30.50 -20.97
N TYR A 93 5.99 29.33 -21.30
CA TYR A 93 7.12 29.21 -22.21
C TYR A 93 6.73 29.57 -23.65
N GLU A 94 5.60 29.06 -24.13
CA GLU A 94 5.07 29.36 -25.47
C GLU A 94 4.80 30.87 -25.63
N LYS A 95 4.21 31.50 -24.62
CA LYS A 95 4.02 32.96 -24.61
C LYS A 95 5.35 33.72 -24.66
N LEU A 96 6.35 33.30 -23.90
CA LEU A 96 7.67 33.94 -23.93
C LEU A 96 8.33 33.82 -25.32
N VAL A 97 8.21 32.65 -25.96
CA VAL A 97 8.70 32.43 -27.32
C VAL A 97 8.00 33.36 -28.30
N GLU A 98 6.68 33.52 -28.19
CA GLU A 98 5.90 34.45 -29.01
C GLU A 98 6.33 35.91 -28.79
N ASP A 99 6.47 36.34 -27.53
CA ASP A 99 6.93 37.70 -27.18
C ASP A 99 8.33 37.98 -27.75
N VAL A 100 9.25 37.01 -27.70
CA VAL A 100 10.60 37.12 -28.28
C VAL A 100 10.56 37.21 -29.81
N ASN A 101 9.76 36.38 -30.48
CA ASN A 101 9.61 36.43 -31.93
C ASN A 101 9.04 37.78 -32.38
N ASN A 102 8.01 38.30 -31.69
CA ASN A 102 7.44 39.61 -31.98
C ASN A 102 8.48 40.74 -31.86
N LEU A 103 9.35 40.70 -30.84
CA LEU A 103 10.44 41.66 -30.69
C LEU A 103 11.45 41.60 -31.84
N LEU A 104 11.85 40.39 -32.25
CA LEU A 104 12.75 40.18 -33.39
C LEU A 104 12.14 40.73 -34.69
N ASP A 105 10.87 40.42 -34.98
CA ASP A 105 10.16 40.90 -36.17
C ASP A 105 10.00 42.43 -36.21
N THR A 106 9.83 43.07 -35.04
CA THR A 106 9.82 44.55 -34.96
C THR A 106 11.18 45.16 -35.23
N GLN A 107 12.28 44.45 -34.94
CA GLN A 107 13.64 44.94 -35.13
C GLN A 107 14.12 44.78 -36.58
N ASP A 108 13.66 43.73 -37.27
CA ASP A 108 13.89 43.53 -38.72
C ASP A 108 13.05 44.46 -39.61
N ASN A 109 11.97 45.06 -39.08
CA ASN A 109 11.13 46.05 -39.77
C ASN A 109 11.55 47.52 -39.54
N ILE A 110 12.65 47.80 -38.83
CA ILE A 110 13.17 49.17 -38.68
C ILE A 110 13.96 49.53 -39.95
N PRO A 111 13.48 50.47 -40.80
CA PRO A 111 14.31 51.01 -41.86
C PRO A 111 15.51 51.71 -41.24
N LYS A 112 16.71 51.41 -41.72
CA LYS A 112 17.92 52.17 -41.37
C LYS A 112 17.83 53.56 -41.99
N GLU A 113 17.13 54.49 -41.36
CA GLU A 113 17.19 55.91 -41.70
C GLU A 113 17.55 56.77 -40.49
N ASN A 114 18.37 57.77 -40.81
CA ASN A 114 19.23 58.54 -39.93
C ASN A 114 18.52 59.71 -39.23
N GLU A 115 19.10 60.07 -38.07
CA GLU A 115 19.27 61.41 -37.49
C GLU A 115 18.08 62.30 -37.08
N VAL A 116 18.36 63.06 -36.01
CA VAL A 116 17.76 64.33 -35.58
C VAL A 116 16.52 64.23 -34.67
N GLN A 117 16.68 64.45 -33.35
CA GLN A 117 16.61 65.78 -32.71
C GLN A 117 16.61 65.65 -31.17
N GLN A 118 17.46 66.46 -30.52
CA GLN A 118 17.37 66.76 -29.09
C GLN A 118 16.09 67.57 -28.81
N GLY A 119 15.38 67.25 -27.72
CA GLY A 119 14.20 67.99 -27.26
C GLY A 119 13.67 67.50 -25.91
N GLU A 120 14.11 68.18 -24.86
CA GLU A 120 13.38 68.57 -23.63
C GLU A 120 12.33 67.64 -22.99
N HIS A 121 12.66 67.22 -21.76
CA HIS A 121 11.82 67.00 -20.56
C HIS A 121 10.35 66.58 -20.72
N GLU A 122 10.04 65.36 -20.27
CA GLU A 122 8.89 65.12 -19.39
C GLU A 122 9.19 63.97 -18.41
N GLU A 123 9.26 64.32 -17.13
CA GLU A 123 9.49 63.42 -16.00
C GLU A 123 8.19 62.66 -15.71
N ILE A 124 8.09 61.41 -16.16
CA ILE A 124 7.04 60.46 -15.76
C ILE A 124 7.70 59.26 -15.08
N THR A 125 8.19 59.46 -13.87
CA THR A 125 8.62 58.37 -12.97
C THR A 125 7.72 58.30 -11.73
N PRO A 126 6.49 57.80 -11.88
CA PRO A 126 5.87 57.05 -10.77
C PRO A 126 5.41 55.58 -11.01
N PRO A 127 5.19 55.03 -12.22
CA PRO A 127 4.69 53.64 -12.36
C PRO A 127 5.73 52.54 -12.11
N LEU A 128 7.01 52.79 -12.41
CA LEU A 128 8.05 51.75 -12.38
C LEU A 128 8.50 51.41 -10.95
N ASP A 129 8.59 52.41 -10.07
CA ASP A 129 9.02 52.24 -8.68
C ASP A 129 8.00 51.47 -7.82
N ASN A 130 6.70 51.64 -8.11
CA ASN A 130 5.65 50.85 -7.47
C ASN A 130 5.73 49.37 -7.85
N ASN A 131 6.01 49.07 -9.13
CA ASN A 131 6.19 47.69 -9.59
C ASN A 131 7.47 47.05 -9.02
N ILE A 132 8.57 47.81 -8.94
CA ILE A 132 9.81 47.34 -8.31
C ILE A 132 9.62 47.09 -6.82
N SER A 133 8.87 47.95 -6.12
CA SER A 133 8.59 47.78 -4.69
C SER A 133 7.70 46.55 -4.42
N ALA A 134 6.66 46.34 -5.24
CA ALA A 134 5.80 45.16 -5.15
C ALA A 134 6.57 43.86 -5.42
N LEU A 135 7.47 43.85 -6.41
CA LEU A 135 8.33 42.69 -6.70
C LEU A 135 9.33 42.41 -5.56
N LYS A 136 9.89 43.44 -4.92
CA LYS A 136 10.76 43.27 -3.75
C LYS A 136 10.03 42.70 -2.54
N GLU A 137 8.78 43.12 -2.31
CA GLU A 137 7.96 42.60 -1.22
C GLU A 137 7.56 41.13 -1.48
N GLN A 138 7.18 40.78 -2.71
CA GLN A 138 6.94 39.39 -3.10
C GLN A 138 8.19 38.52 -2.96
N LEU A 139 9.37 39.01 -3.36
CA LEU A 139 10.62 38.28 -3.20
C LEU A 139 10.93 38.02 -1.71
N GLY A 140 10.72 39.01 -0.85
CA GLY A 140 10.89 38.85 0.60
C GLY A 140 9.91 37.84 1.22
N ALA A 141 8.66 37.83 0.76
CA ALA A 141 7.67 36.84 1.18
C ALA A 141 8.06 35.42 0.74
N MET A 142 8.53 35.27 -0.50
CA MET A 142 8.96 33.99 -1.06
C MET A 142 10.24 33.45 -0.38
N ASP A 143 11.16 34.35 0.02
CA ASP A 143 12.35 33.98 0.81
C ASP A 143 11.99 33.51 2.23
N ALA A 144 11.00 34.15 2.87
CA ALA A 144 10.50 33.71 4.17
C ALA A 144 9.85 32.32 4.07
N GLU A 145 9.04 32.08 3.04
CA GLU A 145 8.42 30.78 2.78
C GLU A 145 9.48 29.69 2.51
N ASN A 146 10.51 29.98 1.72
CA ASN A 146 11.62 29.06 1.48
C ASN A 146 12.36 28.68 2.77
N LYS A 147 12.57 29.64 3.67
CA LYS A 147 13.19 29.38 4.98
C LYS A 147 12.32 28.46 5.84
N GLU A 148 11.01 28.66 5.82
CA GLU A 148 10.06 27.82 6.57
C GLU A 148 9.98 26.40 5.98
N LEU A 149 9.92 26.27 4.66
CA LEU A 149 9.95 24.98 3.97
C LEU A 149 11.22 24.21 4.30
N LYS A 150 12.37 24.89 4.35
CA LYS A 150 13.64 24.27 4.73
C LYS A 150 13.61 23.72 6.15
N GLN A 151 13.04 24.45 7.11
CA GLN A 151 12.85 23.96 8.48
C GLN A 151 11.93 22.73 8.52
N LYS A 152 10.83 22.72 7.76
CA LYS A 152 9.93 21.57 7.67
C LYS A 152 10.64 20.33 7.09
N VAL A 153 11.48 20.51 6.07
CA VAL A 153 12.29 19.42 5.50
C VAL A 153 13.26 18.83 6.52
N ASP A 154 13.93 19.67 7.31
CA ASP A 154 14.86 19.22 8.36
C ASP A 154 14.14 18.45 9.49
N GLN A 155 12.93 18.91 9.87
CA GLN A 155 12.07 18.19 10.81
C GLN A 155 11.64 16.83 10.26
N LEU A 156 11.19 16.77 9.00
CA LEU A 156 10.82 15.50 8.35
C LEU A 156 11.99 14.53 8.30
N ARG A 157 13.20 15.00 7.99
CA ARG A 157 14.41 14.18 8.01
C ARG A 157 14.69 13.61 9.40
N SER A 158 14.50 14.39 10.45
CA SER A 158 14.69 13.95 11.84
C SER A 158 13.66 12.90 12.24
N ILE A 159 12.39 13.09 11.86
CA ILE A 159 11.31 12.13 12.07
C ILE A 159 11.59 10.81 11.34
N GLN A 160 12.03 10.87 10.08
CA GLN A 160 12.39 9.70 9.28
C GLN A 160 13.46 8.84 9.99
N VAL A 161 14.50 9.49 10.54
CA VAL A 161 15.56 8.79 11.29
C VAL A 161 14.99 8.15 12.57
N ALA A 162 14.16 8.88 13.32
CA ALA A 162 13.53 8.36 14.54
C ALA A 162 12.61 7.15 14.25
N GLN A 163 11.78 7.24 13.20
CA GLN A 163 10.94 6.13 12.73
C GLN A 163 11.78 4.90 12.38
N GLY A 164 12.88 5.08 11.63
CA GLY A 164 13.81 4.00 11.29
C GLY A 164 14.39 3.30 12.54
N ASN A 165 14.70 4.07 13.59
CA ASN A 165 15.19 3.51 14.84
C ASN A 165 14.11 2.72 15.60
N VAL A 166 12.89 3.25 15.69
CA VAL A 166 11.76 2.55 16.32
C VAL A 166 11.47 1.23 15.61
N ILE A 167 11.40 1.24 14.27
CA ILE A 167 11.18 0.04 13.47
C ILE A 167 12.28 -1.01 13.73
N ARG A 168 13.55 -0.59 13.75
CA ARG A 168 14.67 -1.49 14.03
C ARG A 168 14.56 -2.11 15.42
N ASN A 169 14.25 -1.31 16.44
CA ASN A 169 14.13 -1.76 17.82
C ASN A 169 12.97 -2.75 18.00
N LEU A 170 11.79 -2.43 17.43
CA LEU A 170 10.63 -3.33 17.45
C LEU A 170 10.93 -4.65 16.74
N LYS A 171 11.59 -4.60 15.58
CA LYS A 171 12.00 -5.81 14.83
C LYS A 171 12.94 -6.69 15.66
N PHE A 172 13.92 -6.08 16.34
CA PHE A 172 14.86 -6.81 17.19
C PHE A 172 14.16 -7.43 18.40
N ALA A 173 13.28 -6.69 19.08
CA ALA A 173 12.50 -7.18 20.21
C ALA A 173 11.61 -8.38 19.82
N HIS A 174 10.93 -8.27 18.67
CA HIS A 174 10.10 -9.37 18.16
C HIS A 174 10.92 -10.62 17.81
N LEU A 175 12.11 -10.46 17.22
CA LEU A 175 12.99 -11.60 16.92
C LEU A 175 13.43 -12.33 18.20
N LYS A 176 13.78 -11.57 19.25
CA LYS A 176 14.17 -12.13 20.53
C LYS A 176 13.03 -12.90 21.21
N GLU A 177 11.82 -12.35 21.19
CA GLU A 177 10.65 -13.04 21.74
C GLU A 177 10.30 -14.30 20.94
N LYS A 178 10.39 -14.24 19.60
CA LYS A 178 10.17 -15.40 18.73
C LYS A 178 11.16 -16.54 19.04
N GLU A 179 12.41 -16.22 19.29
CA GLU A 179 13.43 -17.21 19.66
C GLU A 179 13.10 -17.86 21.01
N LYS A 180 12.73 -17.06 22.01
CA LYS A 180 12.29 -17.53 23.33
C LYS A 180 11.06 -18.45 23.23
N LEU A 181 10.03 -18.06 22.49
CA LEU A 181 8.84 -18.89 22.30
C LEU A 181 9.17 -20.19 21.54
N SER A 182 10.13 -20.16 20.61
CA SER A 182 10.56 -21.36 19.89
C SER A 182 11.28 -22.36 20.81
N THR A 183 12.07 -21.89 21.78
CA THR A 183 12.73 -22.79 22.74
C THR A 183 11.74 -23.35 23.74
N GLU A 184 10.84 -22.52 24.27
CA GLU A 184 9.75 -22.97 25.15
C GLU A 184 8.85 -24.00 24.47
N ARG A 185 8.46 -23.77 23.21
CA ARG A 185 7.69 -24.76 22.43
C ARG A 185 8.39 -26.10 22.34
N ARG A 186 9.69 -26.11 22.02
CA ARG A 186 10.48 -27.34 21.92
C ARG A 186 10.54 -28.07 23.27
N ASN A 187 10.68 -27.32 24.37
CA ASN A 187 10.67 -27.90 25.71
C ASN A 187 9.32 -28.55 26.04
N LEU A 188 8.20 -27.90 25.71
CA LEU A 188 6.86 -28.45 25.90
C LEU A 188 6.64 -29.71 25.05
N GLU A 189 7.11 -29.74 23.80
CA GLU A 189 7.05 -30.92 22.94
C GLU A 189 7.76 -32.13 23.60
N PHE A 190 8.93 -31.92 24.22
CA PHE A 190 9.61 -32.98 24.97
C PHE A 190 8.80 -33.46 26.17
N HIS A 191 8.22 -32.55 26.96
CA HIS A 191 7.41 -32.91 28.12
C HIS A 191 6.16 -33.69 27.71
N ILE A 192 5.49 -33.29 26.61
CA ILE A 192 4.34 -34.01 26.07
C ILE A 192 4.75 -35.41 25.64
N ALA A 193 5.88 -35.58 24.95
CA ALA A 193 6.36 -36.89 24.53
C ALA A 193 6.62 -37.82 25.72
N ASP A 194 7.16 -37.31 26.82
CA ASP A 194 7.38 -38.09 28.03
C ASP A 194 6.08 -38.46 28.75
N LEU A 195 5.11 -37.54 28.81
CA LEU A 195 3.77 -37.82 29.36
C LEU A 195 3.01 -38.86 28.52
N VAL A 196 3.11 -38.80 27.19
CA VAL A 196 2.51 -39.80 26.30
C VAL A 196 3.13 -41.18 26.56
N LYS A 197 4.46 -41.28 26.65
CA LYS A 197 5.13 -42.55 27.00
C LYS A 197 4.70 -43.09 28.36
N ALA A 198 4.52 -42.21 29.36
CA ALA A 198 4.04 -42.62 30.68
C ALA A 198 2.58 -43.10 30.63
N SER A 199 1.72 -42.40 29.89
CA SER A 199 0.33 -42.79 29.65
C SER A 199 0.24 -44.17 28.99
N ASP A 200 1.03 -44.42 27.94
CA ASP A 200 1.05 -45.72 27.25
C ASP A 200 1.54 -46.87 28.13
N LYS A 201 2.49 -46.59 29.04
CA LYS A 201 2.91 -47.57 30.06
C LYS A 201 1.77 -47.87 31.04
N ASN A 202 1.06 -46.84 31.51
CA ASN A 202 -0.05 -47.02 32.44
C ASN A 202 -1.22 -47.75 31.79
N LYS A 203 -1.54 -47.44 30.52
CA LYS A 203 -2.58 -48.11 29.75
C LYS A 203 -2.30 -49.61 29.59
N ARG A 204 -1.03 -50.00 29.37
CA ARG A 204 -0.61 -51.41 29.34
C ARG A 204 -0.81 -52.08 30.70
N LYS A 205 -0.32 -51.48 31.78
CA LYS A 205 -0.52 -52.01 33.14
C LYS A 205 -1.99 -52.21 33.50
N LEU A 206 -2.86 -51.26 33.13
CA LEU A 206 -4.31 -51.38 33.37
C LEU A 206 -4.93 -52.53 32.58
N LYS A 207 -4.47 -52.76 31.35
CA LYS A 207 -4.90 -53.91 30.55
C LYS A 207 -4.47 -55.22 31.22
N ASP A 208 -3.21 -55.33 31.62
CA ASP A 208 -2.69 -56.53 32.28
C ASP A 208 -3.46 -56.85 33.58
N ILE A 209 -3.78 -55.84 34.38
CA ILE A 209 -4.61 -56.00 35.60
C ILE A 209 -6.01 -56.50 35.26
N LYS A 210 -6.63 -55.92 34.22
CA LYS A 210 -7.98 -56.32 33.80
C LYS A 210 -8.00 -57.78 33.34
N ASP A 211 -7.03 -58.17 32.52
CA ASP A 211 -6.93 -59.53 31.99
C ASP A 211 -6.81 -60.56 33.14
N ILE A 212 -6.06 -60.24 34.21
CA ILE A 212 -5.98 -61.08 35.43
C ILE A 212 -7.33 -61.18 36.15
N CYS A 213 -8.07 -60.08 36.28
CA CYS A 213 -9.36 -60.08 36.97
C CYS A 213 -10.47 -60.79 36.18
N ASP A 214 -10.35 -60.88 34.85
CA ASP A 214 -11.33 -61.55 33.98
C ASP A 214 -11.07 -63.07 33.86
N GLU A 215 -9.99 -63.62 34.46
CA GLU A 215 -9.61 -65.05 34.43
C GLU A 215 -10.14 -65.90 35.60
N GLU A 216 -10.91 -65.32 36.55
CA GLU A 216 -11.64 -66.04 37.63
C GLU A 216 -13.14 -66.22 37.32
#